data_AF-A0A829G0B5-F1
#
_entry.id   AF-A0A829G0B5-F1
#
_cell.length_a   1.000
_cell.length_b   1.000
_cell.length_c   1.000
_cell.angle_alpha   90.00
_cell.angle_beta   90.00
_cell.angle_gamma   90.00
#
_symmetry.space_group_name_H-M   'P 1'
#
loop_
_entity.id
_entity.type
_entity.pdbx_description
1 polymer ?
#
loop_
_entity_poly.entity_id
_entity_poly.type
_entity_poly.pdbx_seq_one_letter_code
_entity_poly.pdbx_strand_id
1 'polypeptide(L)'
;MSQPITILLSVTGFIVAMIVLNGLLTWQRQQKLKRQLLADWGTFPEKRPKGERYLKAAYLDHEAQVNHDCQVDDLTWQDLDMLDVFEQLNVTQSSVGAERVYAQLRAYDLGKPAVDEALIAFFQDHPDSRLKVQMAFAGLGIEPANNSQLYLRTTTKKALPNAWRFKVMGGFPFIGVLLTLLW
;
A
#
# COMPACT_ATOMS: atom_id res chain seq x y z
N MET A 1 -49.24 -12.28 1.90
CA MET A 1 -48.53 -11.20 2.63
C MET A 1 -47.33 -11.67 3.44
N SER A 2 -47.18 -12.94 3.82
CA SER A 2 -46.04 -13.44 4.61
C SER A 2 -44.76 -13.72 3.81
N GLN A 3 -44.88 -14.19 2.56
CA GLN A 3 -43.76 -14.53 1.68
C GLN A 3 -42.78 -13.37 1.35
N PRO A 4 -43.24 -12.14 1.02
CA PRO A 4 -42.30 -11.03 0.75
C PRO A 4 -41.56 -10.59 2.02
N ILE A 5 -42.21 -10.68 3.18
CA ILE A 5 -41.62 -10.30 4.48
C ILE A 5 -40.52 -11.29 4.89
N THR A 6 -40.72 -12.60 4.70
CA THR A 6 -39.71 -13.61 5.00
C THR A 6 -38.48 -13.50 4.08
N ILE A 7 -38.67 -13.18 2.80
CA ILE A 7 -37.58 -12.92 1.85
C ILE A 7 -36.78 -11.67 2.26
N LEU A 8 -37.44 -10.58 2.64
CA LEU A 8 -36.76 -9.36 3.07
C LEU A 8 -35.92 -9.59 4.33
N LEU A 9 -36.46 -10.33 5.30
CA LEU A 9 -35.76 -10.69 6.54
C LEU A 9 -34.54 -11.58 6.27
N SER A 10 -34.65 -12.56 5.37
CA SER A 10 -33.52 -13.45 5.03
C SER A 10 -32.40 -12.70 4.30
N VAL A 11 -32.74 -11.83 3.35
CA VAL A 11 -31.76 -10.99 2.64
C VAL A 11 -31.06 -10.02 3.59
N THR A 12 -31.83 -9.36 4.47
CA THR A 12 -31.26 -8.44 5.46
C THR A 12 -30.34 -9.18 6.43
N GLY A 13 -30.76 -10.35 6.91
CA GLY A 13 -29.94 -11.21 7.76
C GLY A 13 -28.64 -11.63 7.09
N PHE A 14 -28.69 -12.00 5.81
CA PHE A 14 -27.50 -12.35 5.03
C PHE A 14 -26.53 -11.17 4.86
N ILE A 15 -27.03 -9.97 4.57
CA ILE A 15 -26.21 -8.75 4.44
C ILE A 15 -25.52 -8.44 5.78
N VAL A 16 -26.26 -8.48 6.89
CA VAL A 16 -25.70 -8.24 8.23
C VAL A 16 -24.63 -9.28 8.55
N ALA A 17 -24.89 -10.56 8.30
CA ALA A 17 -23.91 -11.63 8.50
C ALA A 17 -22.63 -11.40 7.66
N MET A 18 -22.78 -10.96 6.41
CA MET A 18 -21.65 -10.66 5.54
C MET A 18 -20.82 -9.48 6.06
N ILE A 19 -21.46 -8.41 6.54
CA ILE A 19 -20.78 -7.25 7.13
C ILE A 19 -20.02 -7.65 8.39
N VAL A 20 -20.66 -8.42 9.29
CA VAL A 20 -20.03 -8.89 10.53
C VAL A 20 -18.84 -9.80 10.22
N LEU A 21 -18.98 -10.74 9.28
CA LEU A 21 -17.90 -11.63 8.87
C LEU A 21 -16.71 -10.84 8.29
N ASN A 22 -16.95 -9.88 7.40
CA ASN A 22 -15.89 -9.02 6.86
C ASN A 22 -15.22 -8.19 7.96
N GLY A 23 -15.99 -7.65 8.91
CA GLY A 23 -15.46 -6.94 10.07
C GLY A 23 -14.55 -7.81 10.93
N LEU A 24 -14.95 -9.06 11.19
CA LEU A 24 -14.16 -9.99 11.98
C LEU A 24 -12.86 -10.40 11.26
N LEU A 25 -12.94 -10.71 9.97
CA LEU A 25 -11.79 -11.07 9.14
C LEU A 25 -10.79 -9.91 9.03
N THR A 26 -11.27 -8.70 8.81
CA THR A 26 -10.41 -7.50 8.75
C THR A 26 -9.74 -7.23 10.09
N TRP A 27 -10.47 -7.34 11.20
CA TRP A 27 -9.89 -7.21 12.53
C TRP A 27 -8.80 -8.25 12.81
N GLN A 28 -9.05 -9.52 12.49
CA GLN A 28 -8.05 -10.59 12.64
C GLN A 28 -6.78 -10.31 11.82
N ARG A 29 -6.94 -9.84 10.57
CA ARG A 29 -5.80 -9.46 9.71
C ARG A 29 -4.99 -8.32 10.32
N GLN A 30 -5.65 -7.29 10.83
CA GLN A 30 -5.00 -6.16 11.49
C GLN A 30 -4.23 -6.58 12.75
N GLN A 31 -4.82 -7.46 13.57
CA GLN A 31 -4.13 -7.99 14.76
C GLN A 31 -2.93 -8.87 14.40
N LYS A 32 -3.05 -9.71 13.35
CA LYS A 32 -1.93 -10.51 12.85
C LYS A 32 -0.80 -9.62 12.36
N LEU A 33 -1.11 -8.64 11.52
CA LEU A 33 -0.14 -7.67 11.02
C LEU A 33 0.55 -6.92 12.16
N LYS A 34 -0.21 -6.43 13.15
CA LYS A 34 0.34 -5.76 14.33
C LYS A 34 1.36 -6.64 15.06
N ARG A 35 1.04 -7.91 15.28
CA ARG A 35 1.96 -8.87 15.93
C ARG A 35 3.21 -9.13 15.11
N GLN A 36 3.07 -9.27 13.78
CA GLN A 36 4.20 -9.44 12.87
C GLN A 36 5.13 -8.22 12.91
N LEU A 37 4.59 -7.00 12.78
CA LEU A 37 5.38 -5.77 12.82
C LEU A 37 6.17 -5.59 14.12
N LEU A 38 5.62 -6.05 15.24
CA LEU A 38 6.31 -6.04 16.52
C LEU A 38 7.42 -7.09 16.60
N ALA A 39 7.19 -8.29 16.06
CA ALA A 39 8.15 -9.38 16.06
C ALA A 39 9.31 -9.16 15.05
N ASP A 40 9.02 -8.54 13.92
CA ASP A 40 9.96 -8.30 12.82
C ASP A 40 10.85 -7.07 13.09
N TRP A 41 10.59 -6.32 14.17
CA TRP A 41 11.39 -5.13 14.47
C TRP A 41 12.81 -5.52 14.88
N GLY A 42 13.80 -5.04 14.13
CA GLY A 42 15.21 -5.34 14.36
C GLY A 42 15.67 -6.69 13.80
N THR A 43 14.82 -7.41 13.07
CA THR A 43 15.20 -8.61 12.34
C THR A 43 15.40 -8.31 10.86
N PHE A 44 16.19 -9.14 10.18
CA PHE A 44 16.32 -9.06 8.73
C PHE A 44 15.05 -9.62 8.06
N PRO A 45 14.52 -8.96 7.03
CA PRO A 45 13.35 -9.45 6.33
C PRO A 45 13.68 -10.72 5.52
N GLU A 46 12.92 -11.80 5.73
CA GLU A 46 12.96 -13.00 4.87
C GLU A 46 12.13 -12.83 3.58
N LYS A 47 12.08 -11.62 3.01
CA LYS A 47 11.24 -11.33 1.83
C LYS A 47 11.89 -11.91 0.57
N ARG A 48 11.08 -12.55 -0.29
CA ARG A 48 11.51 -12.97 -1.63
C ARG A 48 11.45 -11.81 -2.63
N PRO A 49 12.34 -11.79 -3.65
CA PRO A 49 12.32 -10.79 -4.70
C PRO A 49 10.95 -10.72 -5.37
N LYS A 50 10.33 -9.53 -5.37
CA LYS A 50 9.16 -9.25 -6.23
C LYS A 50 9.57 -8.74 -7.62
N GLY A 51 10.87 -8.84 -7.95
CA GLY A 51 11.48 -8.42 -9.20
C GLY A 51 11.86 -6.93 -9.22
N GLU A 52 13.08 -6.61 -9.65
CA GLU A 52 13.60 -5.23 -9.66
C GLU A 52 12.88 -4.31 -10.65
N ARG A 53 12.28 -4.87 -11.70
CA ARG A 53 11.76 -4.12 -12.85
C ARG A 53 10.80 -2.98 -12.48
N TYR A 54 9.92 -3.20 -11.50
CA TYR A 54 8.97 -2.16 -11.08
C TYR A 54 9.64 -1.05 -10.27
N LEU A 55 10.63 -1.39 -9.43
CA LEU A 55 11.40 -0.43 -8.64
C LEU A 55 12.20 0.48 -9.57
N LYS A 56 12.87 -0.12 -10.55
CA LYS A 56 13.63 0.61 -11.57
C LYS A 56 12.74 1.54 -12.40
N ALA A 57 11.56 1.07 -12.81
CA ALA A 57 10.61 1.94 -13.54
C ALA A 57 10.18 3.16 -12.70
N ALA A 58 9.83 2.94 -11.42
CA ALA A 58 9.46 4.02 -10.52
C ALA A 58 10.63 4.99 -10.22
N TYR A 59 11.86 4.47 -10.19
CA TYR A 59 13.08 5.28 -10.06
C TYR A 59 13.30 6.17 -11.27
N LEU A 60 13.25 5.63 -12.50
CA LEU A 60 13.47 6.41 -13.71
C LEU A 60 12.42 7.54 -13.87
N ASP A 61 11.17 7.28 -13.49
CA ASP A 61 10.11 8.30 -13.44
C ASP A 61 10.44 9.42 -12.43
N HIS A 62 11.13 9.09 -11.33
CA HIS A 62 11.56 10.04 -10.33
C HIS A 62 12.78 10.85 -10.78
N GLU A 63 13.77 10.17 -11.38
CA GLU A 63 15.03 10.73 -11.85
C GLU A 63 14.82 11.79 -12.93
N ALA A 64 13.82 11.60 -13.80
CA ALA A 64 13.42 12.59 -14.81
C ALA A 64 13.05 13.98 -14.23
N GLN A 65 12.93 14.11 -12.91
CA GLN A 65 12.47 15.31 -12.22
C GLN A 65 13.44 15.83 -11.14
N VAL A 66 14.54 15.11 -10.86
CA VAL A 66 15.47 15.47 -9.78
C VAL A 66 16.91 15.30 -10.26
N ASN A 67 17.73 16.33 -10.04
CA ASN A 67 19.16 16.23 -10.26
C ASN A 67 19.82 15.70 -8.98
N HIS A 68 20.63 14.67 -9.12
CA HIS A 68 21.43 14.08 -8.06
C HIS A 68 22.91 14.33 -8.35
N ASP A 69 23.71 14.56 -7.30
CA ASP A 69 25.14 14.79 -7.46
C ASP A 69 25.88 13.50 -7.87
N CYS A 70 25.39 12.34 -7.42
CA CYS A 70 25.93 11.03 -7.75
C CYS A 70 24.82 10.00 -8.00
N GLN A 71 25.02 9.16 -9.01
CA GLN A 71 24.12 8.08 -9.37
C GLN A 71 24.90 6.79 -9.61
N VAL A 72 24.31 5.66 -9.23
CA VAL A 72 24.83 4.32 -9.46
C VAL A 72 24.22 3.77 -10.74
N ASP A 73 25.06 3.64 -11.77
CA ASP A 73 24.64 3.08 -13.05
C ASP A 73 24.30 1.58 -12.93
N ASP A 74 23.67 1.05 -13.98
CA ASP A 74 23.19 -0.34 -13.98
C ASP A 74 24.30 -1.38 -13.89
N LEU A 75 25.47 -1.13 -14.47
CA LEU A 75 26.58 -2.07 -14.41
C LEU A 75 27.12 -2.12 -12.99
N THR A 76 27.42 -0.96 -12.40
CA THR A 76 27.89 -0.88 -11.01
C THR A 76 26.87 -1.46 -10.03
N TRP A 77 25.57 -1.22 -10.24
CA TRP A 77 24.51 -1.79 -9.40
C TRP A 77 24.51 -3.32 -9.41
N GLN A 78 24.72 -3.92 -10.59
CA GLN A 78 24.81 -5.37 -10.76
C GLN A 78 26.11 -5.92 -10.19
N ASP A 79 27.25 -5.26 -10.45
CA ASP A 79 28.57 -5.68 -9.96
C ASP A 79 28.66 -5.72 -8.42
N LEU A 80 27.86 -4.89 -7.75
CA LEU A 80 27.79 -4.81 -6.28
C LEU A 80 26.64 -5.63 -5.67
N ASP A 81 25.90 -6.39 -6.47
CA ASP A 81 24.71 -7.15 -6.03
C ASP A 81 23.74 -6.28 -5.20
N MET A 82 23.55 -5.02 -5.61
CA MET A 82 22.82 -4.03 -4.80
C MET A 82 21.33 -4.34 -4.65
N LEU A 83 20.77 -5.21 -5.50
CA LEU A 83 19.41 -5.71 -5.30
C LEU A 83 19.30 -6.55 -4.03
N ASP A 84 20.30 -7.38 -3.71
CA ASP A 84 20.32 -8.20 -2.50
C ASP A 84 20.49 -7.32 -1.26
N VAL A 85 21.33 -6.28 -1.36
CA VAL A 85 21.49 -5.25 -0.32
C VAL A 85 20.17 -4.53 -0.06
N PHE A 86 19.47 -4.12 -1.13
CA PHE A 86 18.16 -3.51 -1.04
C PHE A 86 17.15 -4.44 -0.34
N GLU A 87 17.15 -5.72 -0.67
CA GLU A 87 16.21 -6.69 -0.09
C GLU A 87 16.41 -6.85 1.42
N GLN A 88 17.66 -6.89 1.88
CA GLN A 88 18.00 -6.95 3.31
C GLN A 88 17.64 -5.66 4.05
N LEU A 89 17.74 -4.50 3.39
CA LEU A 89 17.45 -3.20 3.98
C LEU A 89 15.94 -2.86 3.97
N ASN A 90 15.18 -3.39 3.00
CA ASN A 90 13.80 -2.99 2.76
C ASN A 90 12.78 -3.60 3.74
N VAL A 91 12.72 -3.00 4.93
CA VAL A 91 11.71 -3.28 5.96
C VAL A 91 10.42 -2.46 5.80
N THR A 92 10.25 -1.78 4.66
CA THR A 92 9.07 -0.93 4.44
C THR A 92 7.79 -1.74 4.27
N GLN A 93 6.65 -1.11 4.58
CA GLN A 93 5.33 -1.73 4.60
C GLN A 93 4.46 -1.35 3.39
N SER A 94 5.00 -0.62 2.41
CA SER A 94 4.26 -0.15 1.24
C SER A 94 5.15 -0.12 -0.01
N SER A 95 4.54 -0.21 -1.19
CA SER A 95 5.27 -0.05 -2.47
C SER A 95 5.96 1.31 -2.54
N VAL A 96 5.31 2.40 -2.10
CA VAL A 96 5.90 3.75 -2.08
C VAL A 96 7.17 3.81 -1.23
N GLY A 97 7.16 3.16 -0.06
CA GLY A 97 8.34 3.08 0.80
C GLY A 97 9.49 2.31 0.15
N ALA A 98 9.18 1.17 -0.48
CA ALA A 98 10.16 0.36 -1.19
C ALA A 98 10.77 1.12 -2.37
N GLU A 99 9.95 1.80 -3.17
CA GLU A 99 10.38 2.67 -4.27
C GLU A 99 11.31 3.79 -3.76
N ARG A 100 11.01 4.39 -2.60
CA ARG A 100 11.86 5.42 -1.99
C ARG A 100 13.21 4.89 -1.55
N VAL A 101 13.25 3.75 -0.87
CA VAL A 101 14.51 3.12 -0.42
C VAL A 101 15.37 2.76 -1.63
N TYR A 102 14.76 2.17 -2.67
CA TYR A 102 15.47 1.84 -3.90
C TYR A 102 16.05 3.09 -4.58
N ALA A 103 15.27 4.17 -4.70
CA ALA A 103 15.74 5.42 -5.27
C ALA A 103 16.89 6.04 -4.46
N GLN A 104 16.80 5.99 -3.12
CA GLN A 104 17.87 6.46 -2.24
C GLN A 104 19.13 5.60 -2.37
N LEU A 105 19.01 4.32 -2.72
CA LEU A 105 20.18 3.47 -2.99
C LEU A 105 20.80 3.71 -4.38
N ARG A 106 20.00 4.17 -5.35
CA ARG A 106 20.47 4.45 -6.72
C ARG A 106 21.08 5.83 -6.87
N ALA A 107 20.70 6.81 -6.05
CA ALA A 107 21.18 8.17 -6.16
C ALA A 107 21.40 8.82 -4.78
N TYR A 108 22.53 9.52 -4.65
CA TYR A 108 22.97 10.12 -3.39
C TYR A 108 23.56 11.52 -3.62
N ASP A 109 23.29 12.42 -2.67
CA ASP A 109 23.90 13.74 -2.62
C ASP A 109 25.11 13.71 -1.67
N LEU A 110 26.32 13.76 -2.25
CA LEU A 110 27.55 13.74 -1.48
C LEU A 110 27.67 14.99 -0.62
N GLY A 111 27.80 14.80 0.70
CA GLY A 111 27.93 15.89 1.66
C GLY A 111 26.60 16.48 2.16
N LYS A 112 25.45 16.00 1.66
CA LYS A 112 24.12 16.32 2.19
C LYS A 112 23.27 15.05 2.24
N PRO A 113 23.58 14.10 3.13
CA PRO A 113 22.79 12.88 3.23
C PRO A 113 21.32 13.25 3.51
N ALA A 114 20.41 12.75 2.67
CA ALA A 114 18.96 12.87 2.87
C ALA A 114 18.48 11.93 4.00
N VAL A 115 19.21 11.93 5.12
CA VAL A 115 18.97 11.10 6.30
C VAL A 115 18.60 12.02 7.43
N ASP A 116 17.38 11.85 7.95
CA ASP A 116 16.91 12.56 9.13
C ASP A 116 17.19 11.70 10.37
N GLU A 117 18.36 11.91 10.99
CA GLU A 117 18.77 11.17 12.18
C GLU A 117 17.81 11.39 13.36
N ALA A 118 17.23 12.59 13.47
CA ALA A 118 16.25 12.90 14.52
C ALA A 118 14.97 12.07 14.33
N LEU A 119 14.52 11.90 13.08
CA LEU A 119 13.38 11.04 12.77
C LEU A 119 13.68 9.55 13.03
N ILE A 120 14.89 9.09 12.73
CA ILE A 120 15.33 7.72 13.03
C ILE A 120 15.30 7.50 14.55
N ALA A 121 15.93 8.38 15.33
CA ALA A 121 15.96 8.31 16.79
C ALA A 121 14.54 8.34 17.38
N PHE A 122 13.66 9.22 16.86
CA PHE A 122 12.27 9.27 17.28
C PHE A 122 11.56 7.92 17.13
N PHE A 123 11.68 7.26 15.97
CA PHE A 123 11.03 5.96 15.75
C PHE A 123 11.70 4.81 16.50
N GLN A 124 12.98 4.93 16.87
CA GLN A 124 13.64 3.98 17.77
C GLN A 124 13.04 4.07 19.18
N ASP A 125 12.91 5.29 19.72
CA ASP A 125 12.48 5.54 21.11
C ASP A 125 10.97 5.46 21.32
N HIS A 126 10.15 5.63 20.26
CA HIS A 126 8.69 5.68 20.36
C HIS A 126 8.02 4.51 19.61
N PRO A 127 8.03 3.28 20.18
CA PRO A 127 7.52 2.08 19.50
C PRO A 127 6.03 2.15 19.15
N ASP A 128 5.21 2.80 19.99
CA ASP A 128 3.78 2.97 19.71
C ASP A 128 3.51 3.89 18.52
N SER A 129 4.26 4.99 18.41
CA SER A 129 4.19 5.92 17.27
C SER A 129 4.68 5.23 16.00
N ARG A 130 5.80 4.51 16.08
CA ARG A 130 6.32 3.69 14.99
C ARG A 130 5.28 2.69 14.49
N LEU A 131 4.67 1.93 15.38
CA LEU A 131 3.69 0.90 15.03
C LEU A 131 2.45 1.50 14.33
N LYS A 132 1.95 2.65 14.81
CA LYS A 132 0.84 3.36 14.16
C LYS A 132 1.18 3.73 12.71
N VAL A 133 2.39 4.27 12.50
CA VAL A 133 2.86 4.64 11.16
C VAL A 133 3.05 3.40 10.29
N GLN A 134 3.68 2.35 10.79
CA GLN A 134 3.85 1.08 10.06
C GLN A 134 2.51 0.46 9.65
N MET A 135 1.51 0.47 10.55
CA MET A 135 0.17 0.00 10.24
C MET A 135 -0.53 0.86 9.19
N ALA A 136 -0.36 2.19 9.23
CA ALA A 136 -0.91 3.08 8.21
C ALA A 136 -0.29 2.80 6.83
N PHE A 137 1.04 2.65 6.75
CA PHE A 137 1.73 2.28 5.51
C PHE A 137 1.35 0.89 5.00
N ALA A 138 1.22 -0.10 5.89
CA ALA A 138 0.75 -1.43 5.52
C ALA A 138 -0.68 -1.41 4.93
N GLY A 139 -1.52 -0.48 5.40
CA GLY A 139 -2.86 -0.24 4.85
C GLY A 139 -2.85 0.26 3.40
N LEU A 140 -1.76 0.86 2.92
CA LEU A 140 -1.59 1.27 1.52
C LEU A 140 -1.36 0.07 0.60
N GLY A 141 -0.86 -1.04 1.15
CA GLY A 141 -0.59 -2.28 0.43
C GLY A 141 0.76 -2.32 -0.32
N ILE A 142 1.14 -3.53 -0.72
CA ILE A 142 2.34 -3.82 -1.50
C ILE A 142 1.91 -4.58 -2.76
N GLU A 143 1.62 -3.84 -3.82
CA GLU A 143 1.33 -4.40 -5.14
C GLU A 143 2.47 -4.04 -6.10
N PRO A 144 3.08 -5.03 -6.78
CA PRO A 144 4.08 -4.76 -7.81
C PRO A 144 3.50 -3.90 -8.93
N ALA A 145 4.30 -3.00 -9.50
CA ALA A 145 3.92 -2.14 -10.62
C ALA A 145 2.68 -1.26 -10.40
N ASN A 146 2.35 -0.92 -9.15
CA ASN A 146 1.24 -0.02 -8.85
C ASN A 146 1.56 1.47 -9.05
N ASN A 147 2.80 1.82 -9.42
CA ASN A 147 3.30 3.19 -9.63
C ASN A 147 2.79 4.16 -8.56
N SER A 148 2.74 3.69 -7.32
CA SER A 148 2.05 4.38 -6.23
C SER A 148 2.67 5.74 -5.93
N GLN A 149 4.00 5.89 -6.07
CA GLN A 149 4.66 7.19 -5.98
C GLN A 149 4.23 8.14 -7.12
N LEU A 150 4.13 7.64 -8.36
CA LEU A 150 3.63 8.43 -9.50
C LEU A 150 2.19 8.87 -9.25
N TYR A 151 1.33 7.98 -8.75
CA TYR A 151 -0.04 8.32 -8.40
C TYR A 151 -0.10 9.43 -7.34
N LEU A 152 0.63 9.29 -6.22
CA LEU A 152 0.66 10.32 -5.17
C LEU A 152 1.16 11.69 -5.66
N ARG A 153 2.03 11.71 -6.68
CA ARG A 153 2.58 12.95 -7.26
C ARG A 153 1.70 13.56 -8.37
N THR A 154 0.99 12.73 -9.14
CA THR A 154 0.16 13.16 -10.29
C THR A 154 -1.31 13.35 -9.94
N THR A 155 -1.74 13.01 -8.72
CA THR A 155 -3.15 13.05 -8.27
C THR A 155 -3.73 14.45 -8.10
N THR A 156 -2.98 15.51 -8.37
CA THR A 156 -3.57 16.86 -8.34
C THR A 156 -4.75 17.01 -9.30
N LYS A 157 -4.88 16.24 -10.41
CA LYS A 157 -6.05 16.34 -11.33
C LYS A 157 -6.33 15.12 -12.24
N LYS A 158 -6.79 13.98 -11.72
CA LYS A 158 -7.48 12.99 -12.58
C LYS A 158 -8.73 12.41 -11.91
N ALA A 159 -9.89 12.98 -12.24
CA ALA A 159 -11.17 12.35 -11.98
C ALA A 159 -11.29 11.05 -12.80
N LEU A 160 -11.87 9.99 -12.23
CA LEU A 160 -12.11 8.75 -12.96
C LEU A 160 -12.93 9.04 -14.24
N PRO A 161 -12.43 8.68 -15.43
CA PRO A 161 -13.20 8.84 -16.65
C PRO A 161 -14.49 8.01 -16.55
N ASN A 162 -15.62 8.60 -16.93
CA ASN A 162 -16.95 7.99 -16.86
C ASN A 162 -17.44 7.62 -15.44
N ALA A 163 -17.12 8.41 -14.41
CA ALA A 163 -17.61 8.22 -13.03
C ALA A 163 -19.15 8.06 -12.91
N TRP A 164 -19.93 8.56 -13.88
CA TRP A 164 -21.38 8.40 -13.94
C TRP A 164 -21.81 6.93 -14.06
N ARG A 165 -21.03 6.07 -14.74
CA ARG A 165 -21.34 4.64 -14.92
C ARG A 165 -21.37 3.90 -13.57
N PHE A 166 -20.44 4.23 -12.68
CA PHE A 166 -20.37 3.65 -11.34
C PHE A 166 -21.58 4.07 -10.48
N LYS A 167 -22.03 5.32 -10.61
CA LYS A 167 -23.25 5.80 -9.93
C LYS A 167 -24.50 5.06 -10.41
N VAL A 168 -24.62 4.81 -11.73
CA VAL A 168 -25.74 4.04 -12.30
C VAL A 168 -25.67 2.57 -11.85
N MET A 169 -24.49 1.95 -11.90
CA MET A 169 -24.32 0.56 -11.47
C MET A 169 -24.64 0.35 -9.97
N GLY A 170 -24.27 1.31 -9.12
CA GLY A 170 -24.61 1.29 -7.70
C GLY A 170 -26.11 1.44 -7.40
N GLY A 171 -26.92 1.90 -8.36
CA GLY A 171 -28.38 2.07 -8.23
C GLY A 171 -29.20 0.80 -8.47
N PHE A 172 -28.68 -0.16 -9.24
CA PHE A 172 -29.39 -1.40 -9.59
C PHE A 172 -29.92 -2.22 -8.41
N PRO A 173 -29.18 -2.39 -7.29
CA PRO A 173 -29.67 -3.15 -6.15
C PRO A 173 -30.96 -2.56 -5.58
N PHE A 174 -31.08 -1.23 -5.54
CA PHE A 174 -32.26 -0.54 -5.01
C PHE A 174 -33.47 -0.71 -5.92
N ILE A 175 -33.28 -0.67 -7.24
CA ILE A 175 -34.34 -0.93 -8.23
C ILE A 175 -34.85 -2.37 -8.09
N GLY A 176 -33.96 -3.33 -7.88
CA GLY A 176 -34.33 -4.73 -7.61
C GLY A 176 -35.22 -4.88 -6.38
N VAL A 177 -34.86 -4.22 -5.27
CA VAL A 177 -35.69 -4.21 -4.05
C VAL A 177 -37.04 -3.54 -4.28
N LEU A 178 -37.08 -2.44 -5.02
CA LEU A 178 -38.30 -1.68 -5.32
C LEU A 178 -39.28 -2.50 -6.18
N LEU A 179 -38.76 -3.23 -7.17
CA LEU A 179 -39.54 -4.15 -8.00
C LEU A 179 -40.14 -5.31 -7.19
N THR A 180 -39.41 -5.85 -6.19
CA THR A 180 -39.94 -6.90 -5.31
C THR A 180 -40.99 -6.41 -4.29
N LEU A 181 -41.09 -5.10 -4.05
CA LEU A 181 -42.10 -4.51 -3.17
C LEU A 181 -43.38 -4.10 -3.93
N LEU A 182 -43.28 -3.92 -5.24
CA LEU A 182 -44.39 -3.54 -6.13
C LEU A 182 -45.16 -4.74 -6.70
N TRP A 183 -44.67 -5.96 -6.49
CA TRP A 183 -45.25 -7.23 -6.95
C TRP A 183 -45.67 -8.09 -5.75
#